data_AF-A0A5R1NZH4-F1
#
_entry.id   AF-A0A5R1NZH4-F1
#
_cell.length_a   1.000
_cell.length_b   1.000
_cell.length_c   1.000
_cell.angle_alpha   90.00
_cell.angle_beta   90.00
_cell.angle_gamma   90.00
#
_symmetry.space_group_name_H-M   'P 1'
#
loop_
_entity.id
_entity.type
_entity.pdbx_description
1 polymer ?
#
loop_
_entity_poly.entity_id
_entity_poly.type
_entity_poly.pdbx_seq_one_letter_code
_entity_poly.pdbx_strand_id
1 'polypeptide(L)'
;MKFLHNPPRFLFFTGKGGVGKTSVACAAAMELAERGRRVLLVSTDPASNIGQVFGLTIGNTVTPIVAIAGLSALEIDPEQAADAYRERIIAPVRGLLPERELASIAEGLSGSCTTEVASFDEFTNLLTDDSLLTTYDHIVFDTAPTGHTIRLLQLPGSWTEFLDAGKGDPSCLGPLSGLDKHKTVYAAAVAALADPARTRLVLVARAQASAVAEIDRTFGELEQIGILGGYVVINGVLPNQAGTEPIATAVRTREEAALSGIPARLAALPRDILELKAGNMVGVAALRTLFRPGADRADSQTRVDVPDAPLGAFVDELEPTGHGLILCMGKGGVGKTTIAAALAVALAQRGHAVHLTTTDPAAHLAATLHGSLPGLRVSRIDPEEAIREYRDHVMATKGKNLDDDGRAALAEDLLSPCTDEVAVFRQFSQAVHESRHEFVVVDTAPTGHTLLLLDATGAYHREIARQMGEGMAFVTPLMRLQDPALTKVLLVTLAETTPVLEAAGLQDDLVRAGIQPWGWVVNNSIAAAHPETPFLQARAANEAIQIDEVHARADRVAIVPLLADEPIGVDRLAALTARAPQTA
;
A
#
# COMPACT_ATOMS: atom_id res chain seq x y z
N MET A 1 28.03 5.60 0.84
CA MET A 1 26.77 5.50 0.07
C MET A 1 26.75 6.59 -0.98
N LYS A 2 26.57 6.22 -2.24
CA LYS A 2 26.56 7.12 -3.40
C LYS A 2 25.51 8.21 -3.27
N PHE A 3 24.32 7.87 -2.77
CA PHE A 3 23.21 8.83 -2.60
C PHE A 3 23.51 9.94 -1.57
N LEU A 4 24.50 9.75 -0.68
CA LEU A 4 24.94 10.74 0.32
C LEU A 4 26.14 11.59 -0.12
N HIS A 5 26.66 11.42 -1.34
CA HIS A 5 27.71 12.30 -1.87
C HIS A 5 27.10 13.58 -2.43
N ASN A 6 27.53 14.74 -1.91
CA ASN A 6 27.01 16.06 -2.29
C ASN A 6 25.47 16.08 -2.38
N PRO A 7 24.76 15.77 -1.27
CA PRO A 7 23.32 15.77 -1.28
C PRO A 7 22.81 17.21 -1.47
N PRO A 8 21.74 17.42 -2.25
CA PRO A 8 21.13 18.73 -2.39
C PRO A 8 20.30 19.06 -1.15
N ARG A 9 19.49 20.11 -1.23
CA ARG A 9 18.66 20.56 -0.11
C ARG A 9 17.65 19.50 0.35
N PHE A 10 16.99 18.85 -0.60
CA PHE A 10 15.92 17.90 -0.33
C PHE A 10 16.33 16.48 -0.74
N LEU A 11 16.12 15.51 0.15
CA LEU A 11 16.28 14.09 -0.16
C LEU A 11 14.94 13.39 0.02
N PHE A 12 14.53 12.64 -1.00
CA PHE A 12 13.26 11.92 -1.03
C PHE A 12 13.48 10.43 -1.06
N PHE A 13 12.90 9.72 -0.10
CA PHE A 13 12.93 8.26 -0.07
C PHE A 13 11.56 7.72 -0.45
N THR A 14 11.47 7.05 -1.59
CA THR A 14 10.23 6.47 -2.12
C THR A 14 10.42 4.99 -2.46
N GLY A 15 9.34 4.22 -2.41
CA GLY A 15 9.32 2.79 -2.67
C GLY A 15 8.07 2.15 -2.07
N LYS A 16 7.85 0.86 -2.33
CA LYS A 16 6.77 0.13 -1.63
C LYS A 16 7.04 0.11 -0.13
N GLY A 17 6.03 0.18 0.73
CA GLY A 17 6.24 0.03 2.19
C GLY A 17 6.81 -1.35 2.58
N GLY A 18 7.47 -1.39 3.74
CA GLY A 18 8.25 -2.54 4.20
C GLY A 18 9.65 -2.67 3.59
N VAL A 19 10.00 -1.92 2.53
CA VAL A 19 11.38 -1.99 1.96
C VAL A 19 12.46 -1.33 2.83
N GLY A 20 12.07 -0.62 3.89
CA GLY A 20 12.98 0.08 4.82
C GLY A 20 13.25 1.54 4.49
N LYS A 21 12.34 2.23 3.80
CA LYS A 21 12.42 3.68 3.47
C LYS A 21 12.76 4.51 4.71
N THR A 22 11.97 4.35 5.77
CA THR A 22 12.13 5.05 7.05
C THR A 22 13.48 4.77 7.68
N SER A 23 13.92 3.51 7.73
CA SER A 23 15.23 3.17 8.29
C SER A 23 16.38 3.81 7.50
N VAL A 24 16.31 3.79 6.17
CA VAL A 24 17.32 4.41 5.30
C VAL A 24 17.28 5.94 5.44
N ALA A 25 16.10 6.55 5.50
CA ALA A 25 15.91 7.99 5.70
C ALA A 25 16.44 8.45 7.07
N CYS A 26 16.10 7.75 8.16
CA CYS A 26 16.62 8.00 9.51
C CYS A 26 18.14 7.88 9.57
N ALA A 27 18.70 6.82 9.00
CA ALA A 27 20.16 6.63 8.97
C ALA A 27 20.86 7.69 8.11
N ALA A 28 20.25 8.10 6.99
CA ALA A 28 20.75 9.19 6.15
C ALA A 28 20.74 10.53 6.89
N ALA A 29 19.63 10.86 7.57
CA ALA A 29 19.49 12.09 8.34
C ALA A 29 20.50 12.15 9.50
N MET A 30 20.69 11.03 10.21
CA MET A 30 21.69 10.90 11.27
C MET A 30 23.12 11.06 10.73
N GLU A 31 23.48 10.37 9.64
CA GLU A 31 24.82 10.46 9.04
C GLU A 31 25.12 11.90 8.56
N LEU A 32 24.13 12.62 8.03
CA LEU A 32 24.28 14.04 7.66
C LEU A 32 24.47 14.94 8.89
N ALA A 33 23.69 14.70 9.95
CA ALA A 33 23.83 15.44 11.20
C ALA A 33 25.19 15.19 11.89
N GLU A 34 25.67 13.94 11.90
CA GLU A 34 26.99 13.56 12.40
C GLU A 34 28.15 14.17 11.58
N ARG A 35 27.90 14.55 10.31
CA ARG A 35 28.82 15.36 9.49
C ARG A 35 28.71 16.87 9.77
N GLY A 36 28.01 17.27 10.82
CA GLY A 36 27.86 18.66 11.26
C GLY A 36 26.82 19.46 10.49
N ARG A 37 25.87 18.81 9.80
CA ARG A 37 24.77 19.48 9.10
C ARG A 37 23.55 19.65 10.00
N ARG A 38 22.78 20.70 9.78
CA ARG A 38 21.44 20.87 10.36
C ARG A 38 20.44 20.13 9.49
N VAL A 39 19.75 19.13 10.03
CA VAL A 39 18.88 18.24 9.26
C VAL A 39 17.49 18.21 9.86
N LEU A 40 16.47 18.33 9.01
CA LEU A 40 15.07 18.07 9.35
C LEU A 40 14.63 16.77 8.68
N LEU A 41 14.27 15.76 9.47
CA LEU A 41 13.63 14.54 9.00
C LEU A 41 12.11 14.73 9.01
N VAL A 42 11.45 14.50 7.89
CA VAL A 42 10.00 14.64 7.73
C VAL A 42 9.44 13.28 7.36
N SER A 43 8.48 12.78 8.13
CA SER A 43 7.68 11.60 7.76
C SER A 43 6.33 12.05 7.24
N THR A 44 5.94 11.50 6.08
CA THR A 44 4.58 11.63 5.53
C THR A 44 3.94 10.24 5.33
N ASP A 45 4.51 9.20 5.92
CA ASP A 45 3.97 7.84 5.84
C ASP A 45 2.82 7.73 6.88
N PRO A 46 1.59 7.39 6.49
CA PRO A 46 0.47 7.23 7.45
C PRO A 46 0.76 6.20 8.54
N ALA A 47 1.63 5.21 8.26
CA ALA A 47 2.10 4.22 9.23
C ALA A 47 3.48 4.59 9.79
N SER A 48 3.77 5.90 9.90
CA SER A 48 5.05 6.43 10.33
C SER A 48 5.53 5.75 11.61
N ASN A 49 6.81 5.36 11.61
CA ASN A 49 7.48 4.78 12.76
C ASN A 49 8.73 5.56 13.17
N ILE A 50 8.92 6.80 12.68
CA ILE A 50 10.11 7.60 13.04
C ILE A 50 10.20 7.81 14.55
N GLY A 51 9.05 8.04 15.21
CA GLY A 51 8.98 8.15 16.67
C GLY A 51 9.47 6.89 17.37
N GLN A 52 9.02 5.72 16.91
CA GLN A 52 9.47 4.43 17.43
C GLN A 52 10.97 4.20 17.19
N VAL A 53 11.48 4.53 15.99
CA VAL A 53 12.90 4.40 15.63
C VAL A 53 13.80 5.21 16.56
N PHE A 54 13.38 6.42 16.96
CA PHE A 54 14.15 7.26 17.89
C PHE A 54 13.76 7.08 19.37
N GLY A 55 12.70 6.34 19.67
CA GLY A 55 12.15 6.19 21.02
C GLY A 55 11.53 7.49 21.56
N LEU A 56 10.94 8.31 20.68
CA LEU A 56 10.36 9.62 20.99
C LEU A 56 8.94 9.73 20.44
N THR A 57 8.11 10.57 21.06
CA THR A 57 6.85 11.00 20.44
C THR A 57 7.16 12.18 19.52
N ILE A 58 6.92 12.00 18.23
CA ILE A 58 7.08 13.02 17.20
C ILE A 58 5.68 13.26 16.61
N GLY A 59 5.32 14.51 16.39
CA GLY A 59 4.03 14.89 15.80
C GLY A 59 4.20 16.01 14.79
N ASN A 60 3.13 16.77 14.57
CA ASN A 60 3.05 17.90 13.64
C ASN A 60 3.88 19.14 14.03
N THR A 61 4.73 19.05 15.05
CA THR A 61 5.63 20.11 15.49
C THR A 61 7.07 19.63 15.39
N VAL A 62 7.92 20.47 14.82
CA VAL A 62 9.36 20.19 14.67
C VAL A 62 9.98 19.92 16.05
N THR A 63 10.43 18.69 16.23
CA THR A 63 10.94 18.16 17.51
C THR A 63 12.42 17.80 17.38
N PRO A 64 13.32 18.32 18.23
CA PRO A 64 14.73 17.98 18.17
C PRO A 64 14.97 16.53 18.62
N ILE A 65 15.78 15.78 17.88
CA ILE A 65 16.22 14.44 18.28
C ILE A 65 17.44 14.59 19.18
N VAL A 66 17.21 14.68 20.49
CA VAL A 66 18.24 15.02 21.51
C VAL A 66 19.48 14.13 21.43
N ALA A 67 19.32 12.86 21.07
CA ALA A 67 20.43 11.90 20.95
C ALA A 67 21.40 12.21 19.79
N ILE A 68 21.01 13.05 18.83
CA ILE A 68 21.80 13.39 17.63
C ILE A 68 21.78 14.91 17.45
N ALA A 69 22.89 15.56 17.79
CA ALA A 69 23.02 17.01 17.64
C ALA A 69 22.82 17.44 16.17
N GLY A 70 22.02 18.48 15.96
CA GLY A 70 21.73 19.02 14.63
C GLY A 70 20.59 18.31 13.87
N LEU A 71 19.98 17.27 14.46
CA LEU A 71 18.84 16.57 13.86
C LEU A 71 17.52 16.97 14.54
N SER A 72 16.52 17.31 13.73
CA SER A 72 15.12 17.49 14.15
C SER A 72 14.22 16.61 13.31
N ALA A 73 13.02 16.33 13.81
CA ALA A 73 12.03 15.53 13.11
C ALA A 73 10.63 16.16 13.17
N LEU A 74 9.84 15.88 12.15
CA LEU A 74 8.44 16.29 11.99
C LEU A 74 7.66 15.11 11.42
N GLU A 75 6.47 14.86 11.94
CA GLU A 75 5.55 13.86 11.42
C GLU A 75 4.28 14.53 10.93
N ILE A 76 3.97 14.37 9.64
CA ILE A 76 2.72 14.81 9.06
C ILE A 76 1.73 13.66 9.20
N ASP A 77 0.79 13.83 10.13
CA ASP A 77 -0.34 12.92 10.30
C ASP A 77 -1.42 13.27 9.26
N PRO A 78 -1.76 12.36 8.34
CA PRO A 78 -2.73 12.62 7.28
C PRO A 78 -4.14 12.92 7.79
N GLU A 79 -4.59 12.27 8.87
CA GLU A 79 -5.93 12.51 9.43
C GLU A 79 -5.98 13.90 10.08
N GLN A 80 -4.94 14.28 10.82
CA GLN A 80 -4.84 15.63 11.37
C GLN A 80 -4.76 16.69 10.27
N ALA A 81 -4.03 16.41 9.18
CA ALA A 81 -3.98 17.30 8.02
C ALA A 81 -5.37 17.44 7.38
N ALA A 82 -6.09 16.33 7.19
CA ALA A 82 -7.46 16.33 6.65
C ALA A 82 -8.42 17.12 7.56
N ASP A 83 -8.32 16.93 8.88
CA ASP A 83 -9.11 17.65 9.87
C ASP A 83 -8.84 19.15 9.84
N ALA A 84 -7.56 19.55 9.80
CA ALA A 84 -7.16 20.94 9.68
C ALA A 84 -7.63 21.58 8.36
N TYR A 85 -7.53 20.82 7.25
CA TYR A 85 -8.01 21.25 5.95
C TYR A 85 -9.53 21.46 5.94
N ARG A 86 -10.28 20.48 6.47
CA ARG A 86 -11.73 20.54 6.64
C ARG A 86 -12.15 21.71 7.51
N GLU A 87 -11.48 21.91 8.64
CA GLU A 87 -11.75 23.02 9.55
C GLU A 87 -11.49 24.38 8.86
N ARG A 88 -10.47 24.48 8.01
CA ARG A 88 -10.19 25.68 7.21
C ARG A 88 -11.33 26.05 6.26
N ILE A 89 -12.05 25.06 5.74
CA ILE A 89 -13.19 25.26 4.83
C ILE A 89 -14.48 25.53 5.63
N ILE A 90 -14.70 24.82 6.73
CA ILE A 90 -15.93 24.92 7.53
C ILE A 90 -15.95 26.18 8.41
N ALA A 91 -14.82 26.55 9.03
CA ALA A 91 -14.78 27.66 9.98
C ALA A 91 -15.29 29.00 9.42
N PRO A 92 -14.97 29.42 8.18
CA PRO A 92 -15.48 30.67 7.59
C PRO A 92 -16.99 30.68 7.37
N VAL A 93 -17.62 29.52 7.17
CA VAL A 93 -19.07 29.38 6.90
C VAL A 93 -19.85 28.95 8.14
N ARG A 94 -19.17 28.68 9.26
CA ARG A 94 -19.79 28.31 10.52
C ARG A 94 -20.65 29.45 11.05
N GLY A 95 -21.94 29.17 11.25
CA GLY A 95 -22.93 30.16 11.66
C GLY A 95 -23.54 30.98 10.51
N LEU A 96 -23.07 30.79 9.27
CA LEU A 96 -23.69 31.34 8.05
C LEU A 96 -24.61 30.34 7.36
N LEU A 97 -24.33 29.03 7.50
CA LEU A 97 -25.11 27.94 6.93
C LEU A 97 -25.82 27.11 8.02
N PRO A 98 -26.96 26.45 7.70
CA PRO A 98 -27.60 25.49 8.60
C PRO A 98 -26.67 24.32 8.96
N GLU A 99 -26.83 23.77 10.18
CA GLU A 99 -26.00 22.64 10.66
C GLU A 99 -26.03 21.43 9.73
N ARG A 100 -27.18 21.16 9.08
CA ARG A 100 -27.34 20.06 8.13
C ARG A 100 -26.47 20.25 6.87
N GLU A 101 -26.30 21.49 6.40
CA GLU A 101 -25.44 21.78 5.25
C GLU A 101 -23.97 21.71 5.64
N LEU A 102 -23.61 22.21 6.83
CA LEU A 102 -22.25 22.06 7.37
C LEU A 102 -21.86 20.58 7.55
N ALA A 103 -22.79 19.75 8.03
CA ALA A 103 -22.59 18.30 8.14
C ALA A 103 -22.38 17.65 6.77
N SER A 104 -23.15 18.05 5.75
CA SER A 104 -22.97 17.55 4.38
C SER A 104 -21.64 17.95 3.77
N ILE A 105 -21.16 19.16 4.02
CA ILE A 105 -19.84 19.63 3.56
C ILE A 105 -18.73 18.86 4.29
N ALA A 106 -18.85 18.68 5.61
CA ALA A 106 -17.89 17.92 6.40
C ALA A 106 -17.79 16.47 5.90
N GLU A 107 -18.92 15.84 5.59
CA GLU A 107 -18.98 14.48 5.06
C GLU A 107 -18.31 14.37 3.68
N GLY A 108 -18.56 15.35 2.78
CA GLY A 108 -17.90 15.40 1.46
C GLY A 108 -16.37 15.58 1.51
N LEU A 109 -15.86 16.13 2.62
CA LEU A 109 -14.42 16.33 2.87
C LEU A 109 -13.79 15.25 3.76
N SER A 110 -14.50 14.16 4.06
CA SER A 110 -14.00 13.08 4.92
C SER A 110 -13.53 11.85 4.11
N GLY A 111 -13.40 11.98 2.79
CA GLY A 111 -12.95 10.91 1.90
C GLY A 111 -11.43 10.79 1.83
N SER A 112 -10.95 9.62 1.41
CA SER A 112 -9.54 9.32 1.16
C SER A 112 -8.85 10.34 0.23
N CYS A 113 -9.55 10.83 -0.79
CA CYS A 113 -9.05 11.89 -1.67
C CYS A 113 -8.72 13.20 -0.93
N THR A 114 -9.51 13.58 0.09
CA THR A 114 -9.25 14.81 0.87
C THR A 114 -8.02 14.64 1.76
N THR A 115 -7.85 13.48 2.39
CA THR A 115 -6.68 13.14 3.20
C THR A 115 -5.38 13.20 2.39
N GLU A 116 -5.41 12.72 1.14
CA GLU A 116 -4.25 12.80 0.24
C GLU A 116 -3.91 14.24 -0.15
N VAL A 117 -4.92 15.04 -0.53
CA VAL A 117 -4.72 16.46 -0.87
C VAL A 117 -4.19 17.24 0.33
N ALA A 118 -4.77 17.05 1.52
CA ALA A 118 -4.34 17.75 2.73
C ALA A 118 -2.92 17.40 3.15
N SER A 119 -2.55 16.13 3.05
CA SER A 119 -1.18 15.68 3.33
C SER A 119 -0.17 16.26 2.34
N PHE A 120 -0.58 16.39 1.08
CA PHE A 120 0.24 17.01 0.04
C PHE A 120 0.35 18.53 0.21
N ASP A 121 -0.68 19.22 0.72
CA ASP A 121 -0.62 20.64 1.08
C ASP A 121 0.48 20.91 2.09
N GLU A 122 0.49 20.16 3.20
CA GLU A 122 1.55 20.25 4.21
C GLU A 122 2.93 20.00 3.59
N PHE A 123 3.02 18.99 2.73
CA PHE A 123 4.24 18.66 2.01
C PHE A 123 4.74 19.81 1.10
N THR A 124 3.85 20.46 0.35
CA THR A 124 4.22 21.56 -0.55
C THR A 124 4.64 22.82 0.20
N ASN A 125 4.02 23.07 1.36
CA ASN A 125 4.43 24.15 2.25
C ASN A 125 5.89 23.92 2.72
N LEU A 126 6.28 22.70 3.07
CA LEU A 126 7.66 22.38 3.46
C LEU A 126 8.68 22.58 2.33
N LEU A 127 8.29 22.35 1.07
CA LEU A 127 9.16 22.56 -0.10
C LEU A 127 9.35 24.04 -0.48
N THR A 128 8.39 24.89 -0.10
CA THR A 128 8.31 26.30 -0.50
C THR A 128 8.56 27.28 0.64
N ASP A 129 8.67 26.80 1.88
CA ASP A 129 8.98 27.63 3.05
C ASP A 129 10.49 27.98 3.12
N ASP A 130 10.83 29.18 2.66
CA ASP A 130 12.19 29.73 2.71
C ASP A 130 12.76 29.80 4.13
N SER A 131 11.93 29.90 5.17
CA SER A 131 12.39 29.95 6.56
C SER A 131 13.03 28.63 7.00
N LEU A 132 12.46 27.50 6.58
CA LEU A 132 13.04 26.17 6.80
C LEU A 132 14.38 26.02 6.07
N LEU A 133 14.49 26.60 4.86
CA LEU A 133 15.72 26.57 4.06
C LEU A 133 16.88 27.34 4.69
N THR A 134 16.59 28.36 5.51
CA THR A 134 17.61 29.07 6.29
C THR A 134 18.03 28.33 7.56
N THR A 135 17.10 27.57 8.14
CA THR A 135 17.29 26.86 9.41
C THR A 135 17.99 25.51 9.25
N TYR A 136 17.71 24.79 8.16
CA TYR A 136 18.23 23.45 7.92
C TYR A 136 19.04 23.37 6.62
N ASP A 137 20.18 22.67 6.69
CA ASP A 137 21.05 22.43 5.54
C ASP A 137 20.46 21.38 4.60
N HIS A 138 19.79 20.37 5.17
CA HIS A 138 19.08 19.32 4.44
C HIS A 138 17.72 19.03 5.06
N ILE A 139 16.74 18.71 4.22
CA ILE A 139 15.43 18.19 4.62
C ILE A 139 15.26 16.82 3.97
N VAL A 140 15.05 15.80 4.80
CA VAL A 140 14.96 14.40 4.41
C VAL A 140 13.51 13.95 4.55
N PHE A 141 12.88 13.54 3.45
CA PHE A 141 11.51 13.08 3.42
C PHE A 141 11.44 11.55 3.34
N ASP A 142 10.81 10.94 4.34
CA ASP A 142 10.32 9.56 4.31
C ASP A 142 8.87 9.58 3.79
N THR A 143 8.69 9.18 2.53
CA THR A 143 7.42 9.38 1.81
C THR A 143 6.62 8.09 1.63
N ALA A 144 5.30 8.21 1.60
CA ALA A 144 4.38 7.19 1.07
C ALA A 144 4.58 7.02 -0.47
N PRO A 145 4.09 5.93 -1.11
CA PRO A 145 4.34 5.71 -2.54
C PRO A 145 3.82 6.86 -3.41
N THR A 146 4.75 7.58 -4.03
CA THR A 146 4.55 8.91 -4.64
C THR A 146 3.81 8.90 -5.99
N GLY A 147 3.57 7.74 -6.61
CA GLY A 147 2.99 7.67 -7.96
C GLY A 147 1.56 8.20 -8.06
N HIS A 148 0.69 7.87 -7.11
CA HIS A 148 -0.72 8.28 -7.14
C HIS A 148 -0.91 9.77 -6.82
N THR A 149 -0.24 10.27 -5.77
CA THR A 149 -0.35 11.66 -5.33
C THR A 149 0.22 12.66 -6.33
N ILE A 150 1.30 12.32 -7.05
CA ILE A 150 1.84 13.23 -8.07
C ILE A 150 0.98 13.20 -9.35
N ARG A 151 0.32 12.07 -9.66
CA ARG A 151 -0.65 11.98 -10.77
C ARG A 151 -1.88 12.87 -10.56
N LEU A 152 -2.39 12.98 -9.32
CA LEU A 152 -3.50 13.87 -8.97
C LEU A 152 -3.21 15.34 -9.33
N LEU A 153 -1.94 15.73 -9.41
CA LEU A 153 -1.49 17.10 -9.74
C LEU A 153 -1.03 17.25 -11.19
N GLN A 154 -0.80 16.14 -11.90
CA GLN A 154 -0.61 16.08 -13.37
C GLN A 154 -1.91 16.21 -14.16
N LEU A 155 -2.99 16.54 -13.48
CA LEU A 155 -4.21 16.95 -14.11
C LEU A 155 -4.27 18.48 -14.45
N PRO A 156 -3.22 19.24 -14.86
CA PRO A 156 -3.44 20.61 -15.34
C PRO A 156 -4.45 20.66 -16.48
N GLY A 157 -4.40 19.71 -17.42
CA GLY A 157 -5.27 19.69 -18.60
C GLY A 157 -6.76 19.55 -18.26
N SER A 158 -7.11 18.61 -17.38
CA SER A 158 -8.51 18.44 -16.99
C SER A 158 -8.98 19.49 -15.99
N TRP A 159 -8.11 20.11 -15.18
CA TRP A 159 -8.56 21.11 -14.22
C TRP A 159 -8.82 22.44 -14.92
N THR A 160 -7.98 22.87 -15.88
CA THR A 160 -8.30 24.08 -16.65
C THR A 160 -9.54 23.90 -17.52
N GLU A 161 -9.72 22.77 -18.20
CA GLU A 161 -10.91 22.52 -19.03
C GLU A 161 -12.19 22.35 -18.17
N PHE A 162 -12.11 21.64 -17.03
CA PHE A 162 -13.22 21.47 -16.09
C PHE A 162 -13.59 22.77 -15.35
N LEU A 163 -12.60 23.61 -15.02
CA LEU A 163 -12.82 24.93 -14.40
C LEU A 163 -13.33 25.97 -15.40
N ASP A 164 -12.86 25.94 -16.66
CA ASP A 164 -13.34 26.85 -17.71
C ASP A 164 -14.75 26.48 -18.20
N ALA A 165 -15.14 25.20 -18.14
CA ALA A 165 -16.47 24.72 -18.52
C ALA A 165 -17.57 24.97 -17.46
N GLY A 166 -17.20 25.20 -16.20
CA GLY A 166 -18.11 25.65 -15.13
C GLY A 166 -19.31 24.74 -14.81
N LYS A 167 -19.25 23.44 -15.16
CA LYS A 167 -20.44 22.55 -15.16
C LYS A 167 -20.24 21.15 -14.55
N GLY A 168 -19.12 20.87 -13.90
CA GLY A 168 -18.93 19.60 -13.16
C GLY A 168 -19.11 19.78 -11.66
N ASP A 169 -19.72 18.80 -10.99
CA ASP A 169 -19.86 18.75 -9.53
C ASP A 169 -18.52 18.31 -8.90
N PRO A 170 -17.77 19.18 -8.22
CA PRO A 170 -16.49 18.84 -7.62
C PRO A 170 -16.74 18.23 -6.23
N SER A 171 -17.36 17.05 -6.20
CA SER A 171 -17.87 16.46 -4.94
C SER A 171 -16.79 16.16 -3.89
N CYS A 172 -15.51 16.16 -4.28
CA CYS A 172 -14.37 15.79 -3.42
C CYS A 172 -13.39 16.94 -3.11
N LEU A 173 -13.56 18.13 -3.70
CA LEU A 173 -12.51 19.17 -3.71
C LEU A 173 -12.89 20.47 -3.00
N GLY A 174 -14.13 20.60 -2.54
CA GLY A 174 -14.58 21.80 -1.81
C GLY A 174 -14.62 23.07 -2.69
N PRO A 175 -14.75 24.27 -2.07
CA PRO A 175 -14.99 25.52 -2.80
C PRO A 175 -13.83 25.92 -3.72
N LEU A 176 -14.15 26.14 -5.00
CA LEU A 176 -13.23 26.45 -6.11
C LEU A 176 -12.39 27.74 -5.95
N SER A 177 -12.78 28.64 -5.04
CA SER A 177 -12.20 29.99 -4.90
C SER A 177 -10.80 30.03 -4.26
N GLY A 178 -10.29 28.92 -3.73
CA GLY A 178 -8.93 28.81 -3.16
C GLY A 178 -7.86 28.32 -4.14
N LEU A 179 -8.25 27.74 -5.28
CA LEU A 179 -7.36 26.91 -6.11
C LEU A 179 -6.24 27.68 -6.82
N ASP A 180 -6.37 28.98 -7.11
CA ASP A 180 -5.34 29.70 -7.88
C ASP A 180 -4.06 30.02 -7.09
N LYS A 181 -4.17 30.30 -5.78
CA LYS A 181 -2.98 30.39 -4.90
C LYS A 181 -2.31 29.03 -4.76
N HIS A 182 -3.12 27.98 -4.64
CA HIS A 182 -2.67 26.60 -4.54
C HIS A 182 -1.95 26.15 -5.81
N LYS A 183 -2.46 26.47 -7.01
CA LYS A 183 -1.78 26.21 -8.30
C LYS A 183 -0.36 26.76 -8.34
N THR A 184 -0.14 27.98 -7.83
CA THR A 184 1.19 28.60 -7.83
C THR A 184 2.15 27.88 -6.87
N VAL A 185 1.68 27.54 -5.67
CA VAL A 185 2.46 26.80 -4.66
C VAL A 185 2.79 25.39 -5.17
N TYR A 186 1.83 24.69 -5.77
CA TYR A 186 2.05 23.37 -6.35
C TYR A 186 2.99 23.40 -7.54
N ALA A 187 2.84 24.35 -8.46
CA ALA A 187 3.78 24.50 -9.57
C ALA A 187 5.21 24.74 -9.08
N ALA A 188 5.38 25.57 -8.04
CA ALA A 188 6.67 25.80 -7.40
C ALA A 188 7.22 24.53 -6.72
N ALA A 189 6.36 23.75 -6.06
CA ALA A 189 6.74 22.47 -5.45
C ALA A 189 7.17 21.43 -6.49
N VAL A 190 6.41 21.26 -7.58
CA VAL A 190 6.77 20.37 -8.70
C VAL A 190 8.08 20.82 -9.35
N ALA A 191 8.27 22.13 -9.56
CA ALA A 191 9.53 22.67 -10.08
C ALA A 191 10.71 22.41 -9.12
N ALA A 192 10.50 22.53 -7.81
CA ALA A 192 11.51 22.20 -6.81
C ALA A 192 11.86 20.70 -6.82
N LEU A 193 10.86 19.82 -6.99
CA LEU A 193 11.05 18.37 -7.09
C LEU A 193 11.81 17.97 -8.37
N ALA A 194 11.51 18.62 -9.49
CA ALA A 194 12.16 18.35 -10.78
C ALA A 194 13.59 18.92 -10.87
N ASP A 195 13.97 19.89 -10.03
CA ASP A 195 15.30 20.49 -10.04
C ASP A 195 16.34 19.60 -9.31
N PRO A 196 17.29 18.96 -10.04
CA PRO A 196 18.30 18.08 -9.44
C PRO A 196 19.32 18.82 -8.56
N ALA A 197 19.42 20.15 -8.65
CA ALA A 197 20.26 20.95 -7.77
C ALA A 197 19.61 21.16 -6.39
N ARG A 198 18.28 21.07 -6.32
CA ARG A 198 17.50 21.22 -5.09
C ARG A 198 17.07 19.87 -4.51
N THR A 199 16.76 18.91 -5.36
CA THR A 199 16.10 17.67 -4.96
C THR A 199 16.84 16.44 -5.46
N ARG A 200 16.96 15.43 -4.59
CA ARG A 200 17.45 14.11 -4.94
C ARG A 200 16.42 13.05 -4.57
N LEU A 201 16.02 12.27 -5.56
CA LEU A 201 15.18 11.10 -5.37
C LEU A 201 16.02 9.86 -5.07
N VAL A 202 15.60 9.08 -4.09
CA VAL A 202 16.18 7.80 -3.69
C VAL A 202 15.07 6.73 -3.72
N LEU A 203 15.15 5.87 -4.74
CA LEU A 203 14.28 4.72 -4.94
C LEU A 203 14.77 3.57 -4.05
N VAL A 204 14.01 3.23 -3.01
CA VAL A 204 14.34 2.16 -2.07
C VAL A 204 13.56 0.90 -2.45
N ALA A 205 14.25 -0.21 -2.64
CA ALA A 205 13.65 -1.52 -2.92
C ALA A 205 14.35 -2.64 -2.17
N ARG A 206 13.71 -3.81 -2.08
CA ARG A 206 14.38 -5.08 -1.72
C ARG A 206 14.90 -5.75 -2.99
N ALA A 207 15.83 -6.69 -2.87
CA ALA A 207 16.24 -7.56 -3.98
C ALA A 207 15.16 -8.61 -4.29
N GLN A 208 14.00 -8.14 -4.75
CA GLN A 208 12.83 -8.94 -5.12
C GLN A 208 12.27 -8.42 -6.44
N ALA A 209 11.90 -9.31 -7.36
CA ALA A 209 11.41 -8.92 -8.68
C ALA A 209 10.23 -7.93 -8.60
N SER A 210 9.24 -8.19 -7.73
CA SER A 210 8.10 -7.30 -7.53
C SER A 210 8.48 -5.92 -6.96
N ALA A 211 9.47 -5.86 -6.06
CA ALA A 211 9.96 -4.60 -5.51
C ALA A 211 10.68 -3.77 -6.57
N VAL A 212 11.50 -4.43 -7.40
CA VAL A 212 12.25 -3.80 -8.49
C VAL A 212 11.31 -3.30 -9.59
N ALA A 213 10.32 -4.11 -9.99
CA ALA A 213 9.31 -3.70 -10.96
C ALA A 213 8.52 -2.47 -10.48
N GLU A 214 8.19 -2.41 -9.19
CA GLU A 214 7.45 -1.28 -8.62
C GLU A 214 8.26 0.01 -8.62
N ILE A 215 9.55 -0.02 -8.27
CA ILE A 215 10.39 1.18 -8.36
C ILE A 215 10.69 1.56 -9.82
N ASP A 216 10.70 0.61 -10.76
CA ASP A 216 10.83 0.91 -12.19
C ASP A 216 9.58 1.63 -12.72
N ARG A 217 8.39 1.13 -12.37
CA ARG A 217 7.10 1.79 -12.67
C ARG A 217 7.06 3.19 -12.08
N THR A 218 7.37 3.33 -10.80
CA THR A 218 7.42 4.62 -10.10
C THR A 218 8.41 5.57 -10.77
N PHE A 219 9.61 5.09 -11.12
CA PHE A 219 10.60 5.93 -11.80
C PHE A 219 10.11 6.40 -13.17
N GLY A 220 9.46 5.53 -13.94
CA GLY A 220 8.85 5.90 -15.22
C GLY A 220 7.74 6.95 -15.10
N GLU A 221 6.93 6.88 -14.05
CA GLU A 221 5.92 7.89 -13.75
C GLU A 221 6.59 9.22 -13.43
N LEU A 222 7.64 9.22 -12.60
CA LEU A 222 8.37 10.43 -12.20
C LEU A 222 9.13 11.08 -13.38
N GLU A 223 9.65 10.28 -14.31
CA GLU A 223 10.26 10.76 -15.56
C GLU A 223 9.27 11.57 -16.41
N GLN A 224 8.00 11.14 -16.49
CA GLN A 224 6.95 11.86 -17.22
C GLN A 224 6.64 13.25 -16.62
N ILE A 225 7.06 13.50 -15.39
CA ILE A 225 6.81 14.74 -14.63
C ILE A 225 8.07 15.62 -14.59
N GLY A 226 9.14 15.21 -15.28
CA GLY A 226 10.40 15.95 -15.36
C GLY A 226 11.42 15.60 -14.27
N ILE A 227 11.19 14.57 -13.45
CA ILE A 227 12.17 14.06 -12.49
C ILE A 227 13.01 12.99 -13.18
N LEU A 228 14.04 13.43 -13.90
CA LEU A 228 14.79 12.60 -14.88
C LEU A 228 15.97 11.80 -14.29
N GLY A 229 16.15 11.82 -12.97
CA GLY A 229 17.30 11.18 -12.32
C GLY A 229 17.00 10.78 -10.89
N GLY A 230 17.86 9.93 -10.34
CA GLY A 230 17.70 9.42 -8.98
C GLY A 230 18.80 8.47 -8.58
N TYR A 231 18.64 7.89 -7.41
CA TYR A 231 19.52 6.87 -6.85
C TYR A 231 18.70 5.63 -6.53
N VAL A 232 19.31 4.46 -6.64
CA VAL A 232 18.68 3.20 -6.24
C VAL A 232 19.37 2.68 -4.99
N VAL A 233 18.59 2.40 -3.95
CA VAL A 233 19.05 1.69 -2.75
C VAL A 233 18.36 0.34 -2.70
N ILE A 234 19.12 -0.73 -2.94
CA ILE A 234 18.65 -2.09 -2.68
C ILE A 234 18.93 -2.41 -1.22
N ASN A 235 17.90 -2.34 -0.39
CA ASN A 235 17.99 -2.57 1.04
C ASN A 235 17.84 -4.07 1.39
N GLY A 236 18.51 -4.47 2.47
CA GLY A 236 18.30 -5.74 3.14
C GLY A 236 18.65 -6.98 2.32
N VAL A 237 19.74 -6.94 1.56
CA VAL A 237 20.28 -8.12 0.86
C VAL A 237 20.92 -9.07 1.86
N LEU A 238 20.61 -10.36 1.79
CA LEU A 238 21.05 -11.34 2.77
C LEU A 238 22.59 -11.48 2.79
N PRO A 239 23.27 -11.17 3.91
CA PRO A 239 24.72 -11.23 3.95
C PRO A 239 25.24 -12.67 3.97
N ASN A 240 26.52 -12.85 3.65
CA ASN A 240 27.21 -14.15 3.75
C ASN A 240 27.20 -14.71 5.18
N GLN A 241 27.11 -13.85 6.19
CA GLN A 241 27.01 -14.22 7.61
C GLN A 241 25.72 -14.99 7.94
N ALA A 242 24.69 -14.92 7.08
CA ALA A 242 23.48 -15.72 7.23
C ALA A 242 23.67 -17.23 6.97
N GLY A 243 24.90 -17.70 6.73
CA GLY A 243 25.22 -19.11 6.55
C GLY A 243 24.76 -19.68 5.21
N THR A 244 24.70 -21.01 5.09
CA THR A 244 24.39 -21.71 3.84
C THR A 244 23.27 -22.74 4.01
N GLU A 245 22.42 -22.56 5.02
CA GLU A 245 21.23 -23.40 5.18
C GLU A 245 20.30 -23.27 3.96
N PRO A 246 19.41 -24.24 3.68
CA PRO A 246 18.61 -24.27 2.46
C PRO A 246 17.81 -22.98 2.22
N ILE A 247 17.21 -22.41 3.27
CA ILE A 247 16.44 -21.15 3.20
C ILE A 247 17.36 -19.98 2.86
N ALA A 248 18.53 -19.86 3.49
CA ALA A 248 19.49 -18.80 3.17
C ALA A 248 19.97 -18.87 1.72
N THR A 249 20.27 -20.09 1.24
CA THR A 249 20.71 -20.32 -0.14
C THR A 249 19.61 -19.97 -1.14
N ALA A 250 18.37 -20.36 -0.85
CA ALA A 250 17.21 -20.01 -1.65
C ALA A 250 16.98 -18.50 -1.74
N VAL A 251 17.02 -17.79 -0.59
CA VAL A 251 16.87 -16.33 -0.56
C VAL A 251 17.96 -15.67 -1.38
N ARG A 252 19.24 -16.04 -1.21
CA ARG A 252 20.33 -15.46 -2.02
C ARG A 252 20.14 -15.70 -3.51
N THR A 253 19.75 -16.91 -3.91
CA THR A 253 19.53 -17.23 -5.32
C THR A 253 18.44 -16.32 -5.93
N ARG A 254 17.35 -16.07 -5.19
CA ARG A 254 16.29 -15.15 -5.63
C ARG A 254 16.76 -13.69 -5.67
N GLU A 255 17.52 -13.26 -4.66
CA GLU A 255 18.08 -11.92 -4.61
C GLU A 255 19.06 -11.68 -5.78
N GLU A 256 19.92 -12.64 -6.08
CA GLU A 256 20.84 -12.61 -7.23
C GLU A 256 20.09 -12.56 -8.56
N ALA A 257 19.03 -13.34 -8.71
CA ALA A 257 18.17 -13.30 -9.89
C ALA A 257 17.50 -11.93 -10.06
N ALA A 258 16.95 -11.36 -8.97
CA ALA A 258 16.33 -10.04 -8.98
C ALA A 258 17.35 -8.91 -9.27
N LEU A 259 18.56 -9.00 -8.70
CA LEU A 259 19.65 -8.04 -8.91
C LEU A 259 20.20 -8.08 -10.34
N SER A 260 20.23 -9.27 -10.95
CA SER A 260 20.63 -9.48 -12.35
C SER A 260 19.54 -9.06 -13.32
N GLY A 261 18.27 -9.19 -12.92
CA GLY A 261 17.09 -8.82 -13.70
C GLY A 261 16.65 -7.35 -13.55
N ILE A 262 17.47 -6.48 -12.95
CA ILE A 262 17.12 -5.05 -12.82
C ILE A 262 16.98 -4.43 -14.22
N PRO A 263 15.85 -3.76 -14.51
CA PRO A 263 15.62 -3.09 -15.80
C PRO A 263 16.74 -2.10 -16.16
N ALA A 264 17.06 -2.01 -17.46
CA ALA A 264 18.17 -1.19 -17.96
C ALA A 264 18.08 0.28 -17.50
N ARG A 265 16.86 0.82 -17.43
CA ARG A 265 16.59 2.17 -16.94
C ARG A 265 17.08 2.38 -15.50
N LEU A 266 16.73 1.47 -14.60
CA LEU A 266 17.21 1.53 -13.21
C LEU A 266 18.69 1.18 -13.09
N ALA A 267 19.20 0.29 -13.94
CA ALA A 267 20.61 -0.10 -13.96
C ALA A 267 21.55 1.07 -14.34
N ALA A 268 21.04 2.08 -15.06
CA ALA A 268 21.76 3.30 -15.38
C ALA A 268 21.91 4.26 -14.17
N LEU A 269 21.08 4.12 -13.14
CA LEU A 269 21.12 4.98 -11.96
C LEU A 269 22.24 4.56 -10.99
N PRO A 270 22.84 5.49 -10.23
CA PRO A 270 23.78 5.14 -9.18
C PRO A 270 23.10 4.27 -8.11
N ARG A 271 23.66 3.07 -7.91
CA ARG A 271 23.14 2.07 -6.98
C ARG A 271 24.02 1.85 -5.76
N ASP A 272 23.39 1.80 -4.59
CA ASP A 272 23.93 1.31 -3.32
C ASP A 272 23.19 0.01 -2.92
N ILE A 273 23.89 -0.92 -2.28
CA ILE A 273 23.32 -2.17 -1.76
C ILE A 273 23.60 -2.22 -0.25
N LEU A 274 22.56 -2.42 0.54
CA LEU A 274 22.63 -2.53 2.00
C LEU A 274 22.40 -3.98 2.43
N GLU A 275 23.23 -4.47 3.34
CA GLU A 275 23.07 -5.80 3.93
C GLU A 275 21.87 -5.84 4.87
N LEU A 276 21.16 -6.97 4.88
CA LEU A 276 20.18 -7.28 5.92
C LEU A 276 20.88 -7.33 7.27
N LYS A 277 20.27 -6.69 8.27
CA LYS A 277 20.71 -6.69 9.65
C LYS A 277 19.94 -7.75 10.45
N ALA A 278 20.62 -8.37 11.41
CA ALA A 278 20.07 -9.41 12.28
C ALA A 278 18.99 -8.85 13.21
N GLY A 279 19.19 -7.64 13.73
CA GLY A 279 18.20 -6.92 14.54
C GLY A 279 17.25 -6.03 13.72
N ASN A 280 16.22 -5.50 14.38
CA ASN A 280 15.39 -4.41 13.86
C ASN A 280 16.10 -3.06 14.02
N MET A 281 15.85 -2.11 13.11
CA MET A 281 16.52 -0.80 13.06
C MET A 281 15.88 0.20 14.03
N VAL A 282 15.81 -0.18 15.30
CA VAL A 282 15.26 0.65 16.38
C VAL A 282 16.40 1.17 17.25
N GLY A 283 16.41 2.48 17.47
CA GLY A 283 17.43 3.18 18.25
C GLY A 283 18.65 3.62 17.44
N VAL A 284 19.31 4.66 17.94
CA VAL A 284 20.48 5.29 17.32
C VAL A 284 21.63 4.30 17.09
N ALA A 285 21.86 3.38 18.03
CA ALA A 285 22.92 2.38 17.91
C ALA A 285 22.70 1.44 16.71
N ALA A 286 21.46 0.99 16.48
CA ALA A 286 21.11 0.13 15.35
C ALA A 286 21.21 0.89 14.03
N LEU A 287 20.70 2.13 13.95
CA LEU A 287 20.80 2.95 12.74
C LEU A 287 22.25 3.18 12.30
N ARG A 288 23.21 3.28 13.23
CA ARG A 288 24.64 3.48 12.91
C ARG A 288 25.27 2.29 12.20
N THR A 289 24.70 1.11 12.33
CA THR A 289 25.21 -0.09 11.66
C THR A 289 24.66 -0.25 10.25
N LEU A 290 23.55 0.42 9.90
CA LEU A 290 22.84 0.20 8.63
C LEU A 290 23.75 0.39 7.40
N PHE A 291 24.55 1.45 7.37
CA PHE A 291 25.46 1.74 6.26
C PHE A 291 26.85 1.09 6.39
N ARG A 292 27.07 0.27 7.44
CA ARG A 292 28.36 -0.39 7.71
C ARG A 292 28.24 -1.89 7.44
N PRO A 293 28.91 -2.42 6.41
CA PRO A 293 28.94 -3.86 6.14
C PRO A 293 29.55 -4.65 7.30
N GLY A 294 28.96 -5.79 7.65
CA GLY A 294 29.46 -6.69 8.70
C GLY A 294 29.54 -6.13 10.12
N ALA A 295 28.96 -4.96 10.38
CA ALA A 295 28.94 -4.32 11.70
C ALA A 295 27.95 -4.95 12.68
N ASP A 296 27.12 -5.88 12.22
CA ASP A 296 26.11 -6.55 13.02
C ASP A 296 26.59 -7.96 13.40
N ARG A 297 26.77 -8.20 14.69
CA ARG A 297 27.06 -9.54 15.22
C ARG A 297 25.78 -10.03 15.88
N ALA A 298 25.15 -11.03 15.29
CA ALA A 298 24.11 -11.76 15.97
C ALA A 298 24.74 -12.51 17.16
N ASP A 299 24.39 -12.11 18.38
CA ASP A 299 24.60 -12.98 19.54
C ASP A 299 23.71 -14.21 19.38
N SER A 300 24.14 -15.38 19.86
CA SER A 300 23.34 -16.59 19.75
C SER A 300 22.04 -16.40 20.55
N GLN A 301 20.93 -16.24 19.85
CA GLN A 301 19.62 -16.18 20.47
C GLN A 301 19.06 -17.60 20.63
N THR A 302 18.28 -17.80 21.69
CA THR A 302 17.51 -19.02 21.87
C THR A 302 16.53 -19.16 20.71
N ARG A 303 16.40 -20.36 20.15
CA ARG A 303 15.39 -20.68 19.14
C ARG A 303 14.02 -20.25 19.66
N VAL A 304 13.30 -19.48 18.84
CA VAL A 304 11.94 -19.06 19.14
C VAL A 304 10.98 -19.99 18.41
N ASP A 305 10.06 -20.57 19.17
CA ASP A 305 8.99 -21.39 18.63
C ASP A 305 7.74 -20.52 18.46
N VAL A 306 7.15 -20.58 17.26
CA VAL A 306 5.88 -19.91 16.93
C VAL A 306 4.75 -20.93 16.93
N PRO A 307 3.50 -20.52 17.21
CA PRO A 307 2.36 -21.44 17.20
C PRO A 307 2.21 -22.16 15.86
N ASP A 308 1.88 -23.46 15.90
CA ASP A 308 1.55 -24.22 14.69
C ASP A 308 0.15 -23.82 14.20
N ALA A 309 0.12 -22.99 13.17
CA ALA A 309 -1.08 -22.39 12.63
C ALA A 309 -1.09 -22.51 11.08
N PRO A 310 -1.27 -23.72 10.52
CA PRO A 310 -1.11 -23.93 9.09
C PRO A 310 -2.27 -23.31 8.28
N LEU A 311 -1.97 -22.81 7.08
CA LEU A 311 -2.98 -22.28 6.16
C LEU A 311 -4.07 -23.31 5.80
N GLY A 312 -3.74 -24.61 5.85
CA GLY A 312 -4.70 -25.69 5.66
C GLY A 312 -5.87 -25.67 6.66
N ALA A 313 -5.67 -25.16 7.88
CA ALA A 313 -6.75 -25.03 8.87
C ALA A 313 -7.83 -24.04 8.40
N PHE A 314 -7.45 -22.99 7.66
CA PHE A 314 -8.42 -22.07 7.07
C PHE A 314 -9.27 -22.77 6.01
N VAL A 315 -8.67 -23.62 5.18
CA VAL A 315 -9.42 -24.40 4.18
C VAL A 315 -10.42 -25.33 4.87
N ASP A 316 -10.02 -25.98 5.97
CA ASP A 316 -10.88 -26.89 6.74
C ASP A 316 -12.09 -26.16 7.37
N GLU A 317 -11.94 -24.90 7.79
CA GLU A 317 -13.04 -24.09 8.31
C GLU A 317 -13.93 -23.49 7.20
N LEU A 318 -13.36 -23.21 6.02
CA LEU A 318 -14.08 -22.60 4.90
C LEU A 318 -14.91 -23.63 4.12
N GLU A 319 -14.37 -24.84 3.91
CA GLU A 319 -14.99 -25.90 3.10
C GLU A 319 -16.46 -26.21 3.47
N PRO A 320 -16.86 -26.33 4.77
CA PRO A 320 -18.22 -26.71 5.14
C PRO A 320 -19.30 -25.73 4.70
N THR A 321 -18.94 -24.49 4.37
CA THR A 321 -19.88 -23.50 3.82
C THR A 321 -20.35 -23.86 2.40
N GLY A 322 -19.54 -24.63 1.65
CA GLY A 322 -19.79 -25.09 0.29
C GLY A 322 -19.71 -24.03 -0.80
N HIS A 323 -19.87 -22.74 -0.45
CA HIS A 323 -19.81 -21.57 -1.31
C HIS A 323 -19.53 -20.33 -0.45
N GLY A 324 -19.09 -19.24 -1.07
CA GLY A 324 -18.84 -17.99 -0.37
C GLY A 324 -17.80 -17.11 -1.05
N LEU A 325 -17.71 -15.87 -0.58
CA LEU A 325 -16.75 -14.88 -1.05
C LEU A 325 -15.55 -14.84 -0.11
N ILE A 326 -14.35 -15.05 -0.64
CA ILE A 326 -13.09 -14.95 0.10
C ILE A 326 -12.30 -13.77 -0.48
N LEU A 327 -12.03 -12.76 0.34
CA LEU A 327 -11.28 -11.57 -0.07
C LEU A 327 -9.90 -11.59 0.58
N CYS A 328 -8.85 -11.75 -0.23
CA CYS A 328 -7.47 -11.64 0.25
C CYS A 328 -7.01 -10.18 0.15
N MET A 329 -6.89 -9.51 1.29
CA MET A 329 -6.58 -8.08 1.42
C MET A 329 -5.26 -7.85 2.14
N GLY A 330 -4.64 -6.70 1.89
CA GLY A 330 -3.35 -6.34 2.47
C GLY A 330 -2.49 -5.51 1.52
N LYS A 331 -1.27 -5.19 1.96
CA LYS A 331 -0.36 -4.35 1.18
C LYS A 331 0.11 -5.03 -0.11
N GLY A 332 0.62 -4.25 -1.06
CA GLY A 332 1.35 -4.77 -2.22
C GLY A 332 2.59 -5.58 -1.80
N GLY A 333 2.76 -6.77 -2.37
CA GLY A 333 3.96 -7.60 -2.17
C GLY A 333 3.99 -8.49 -0.93
N VAL A 334 2.94 -8.51 -0.09
CA VAL A 334 2.82 -9.44 1.06
C VAL A 334 2.48 -10.88 0.66
N GLY A 335 2.09 -11.10 -0.60
CA GLY A 335 1.77 -12.43 -1.15
C GLY A 335 0.27 -12.76 -1.24
N LYS A 336 -0.61 -11.75 -1.30
CA LYS A 336 -2.07 -11.93 -1.47
C LYS A 336 -2.42 -12.89 -2.60
N THR A 337 -1.86 -12.67 -3.79
CA THR A 337 -2.03 -13.50 -4.98
C THR A 337 -1.68 -14.96 -4.73
N THR A 338 -0.57 -15.21 -4.01
CA THR A 338 -0.13 -16.56 -3.65
C THR A 338 -1.10 -17.23 -2.68
N ILE A 339 -1.53 -16.52 -1.63
CA ILE A 339 -2.49 -17.04 -0.66
C ILE A 339 -3.85 -17.31 -1.30
N ALA A 340 -4.35 -16.37 -2.11
CA ALA A 340 -5.59 -16.51 -2.87
C ALA A 340 -5.55 -17.73 -3.80
N ALA A 341 -4.46 -17.89 -4.55
CA ALA A 341 -4.26 -19.04 -5.43
C ALA A 341 -4.16 -20.36 -4.65
N ALA A 342 -3.47 -20.38 -3.51
CA ALA A 342 -3.35 -21.58 -2.67
C ALA A 342 -4.71 -22.03 -2.11
N LEU A 343 -5.52 -21.09 -1.59
CA LEU A 343 -6.87 -21.37 -1.11
C LEU A 343 -7.78 -21.86 -2.24
N ALA A 344 -7.71 -21.21 -3.41
CA ALA A 344 -8.54 -21.58 -4.56
C ALA A 344 -8.19 -22.98 -5.10
N VAL A 345 -6.90 -23.31 -5.19
CA VAL A 345 -6.41 -24.65 -5.57
C VAL A 345 -6.88 -25.70 -4.56
N ALA A 346 -6.76 -25.43 -3.27
CA ALA A 346 -7.16 -26.38 -2.23
C ALA A 346 -8.67 -26.67 -2.26
N LEU A 347 -9.51 -25.65 -2.39
CA LEU A 347 -10.97 -25.81 -2.49
C LEU A 347 -11.38 -26.56 -3.78
N ALA A 348 -10.74 -26.27 -4.91
CA ALA A 348 -11.00 -26.96 -6.16
C ALA A 348 -10.57 -28.44 -6.11
N GLN A 349 -9.44 -28.76 -5.48
CA GLN A 349 -9.00 -30.14 -5.25
C GLN A 349 -9.94 -30.94 -4.35
N ARG A 350 -10.66 -30.28 -3.44
CA ARG A 350 -11.74 -30.87 -2.63
C ARG A 350 -13.06 -31.03 -3.38
N GLY A 351 -13.10 -30.65 -4.67
CA GLY A 351 -14.23 -30.89 -5.56
C GLY A 351 -15.24 -29.75 -5.66
N HIS A 352 -14.93 -28.57 -5.09
CA HIS A 352 -15.80 -27.41 -5.21
C HIS A 352 -15.60 -26.68 -6.55
N ALA A 353 -16.66 -26.03 -7.04
CA ALA A 353 -16.52 -25.01 -8.07
C ALA A 353 -15.89 -23.76 -7.45
N VAL A 354 -14.80 -23.28 -8.06
CA VAL A 354 -14.04 -22.13 -7.57
C VAL A 354 -13.79 -21.16 -8.71
N HIS A 355 -14.05 -19.88 -8.46
CA HIS A 355 -13.68 -18.77 -9.32
C HIS A 355 -12.61 -17.92 -8.63
N LEU A 356 -11.38 -17.97 -9.13
CA LEU A 356 -10.29 -17.09 -8.71
C LEU A 356 -10.25 -15.86 -9.63
N THR A 357 -10.28 -14.66 -9.05
CA THR A 357 -10.17 -13.41 -9.80
C THR A 357 -9.18 -12.47 -9.13
N THR A 358 -8.59 -11.56 -9.89
CA THR A 358 -7.71 -10.50 -9.37
C THR A 358 -8.17 -9.13 -9.84
N THR A 359 -8.09 -8.14 -8.95
CA THR A 359 -8.23 -6.71 -9.28
C THR A 359 -6.89 -6.00 -9.40
N ASP A 360 -5.76 -6.69 -9.18
CA ASP A 360 -4.42 -6.11 -9.29
C ASP A 360 -3.94 -6.17 -10.77
N PRO A 361 -3.67 -5.03 -11.43
CA PRO A 361 -3.19 -5.02 -12.80
C PRO A 361 -1.83 -5.70 -12.99
N ALA A 362 -1.04 -5.82 -11.93
CA ALA A 362 0.28 -6.45 -11.93
C ALA A 362 0.22 -7.93 -11.51
N ALA A 363 -0.93 -8.44 -11.06
CA ALA A 363 -1.04 -9.84 -10.67
C ALA A 363 -1.09 -10.75 -11.90
N HIS A 364 -0.05 -11.56 -12.05
CA HIS A 364 0.01 -12.62 -13.07
C HIS A 364 -0.53 -13.94 -12.51
N LEU A 365 -1.83 -14.02 -12.21
CA LEU A 365 -2.47 -15.25 -11.69
C LEU A 365 -2.18 -16.49 -12.55
N ALA A 366 -2.18 -16.34 -13.88
CA ALA A 366 -1.84 -17.41 -14.81
C ALA A 366 -0.38 -17.89 -14.66
N ALA A 367 0.55 -16.96 -14.36
CA ALA A 367 1.94 -17.27 -14.07
C ALA A 367 2.17 -17.72 -12.61
N THR A 368 1.19 -17.61 -11.71
CA THR A 368 1.28 -18.23 -10.38
C THR A 368 0.77 -19.67 -10.44
N LEU A 369 -0.32 -19.92 -11.17
CA LEU A 369 -0.92 -21.25 -11.32
C LEU A 369 -0.15 -22.19 -12.25
N HIS A 370 0.48 -21.68 -13.32
CA HIS A 370 1.20 -22.47 -14.34
C HIS A 370 0.46 -23.75 -14.78
N GLY A 371 -0.82 -23.63 -15.13
CA GLY A 371 -1.63 -24.75 -15.58
C GLY A 371 -3.13 -24.48 -15.49
N SER A 372 -3.92 -25.53 -15.75
CA SER A 372 -5.38 -25.52 -15.57
C SER A 372 -5.76 -26.63 -14.59
N LEU A 373 -6.64 -26.33 -13.64
CA LEU A 373 -7.19 -27.30 -12.69
C LEU A 373 -8.70 -27.46 -12.95
N PRO A 374 -9.23 -28.68 -13.12
CA PRO A 374 -10.67 -28.88 -13.23
C PRO A 374 -11.40 -28.32 -12.00
N GLY A 375 -12.49 -27.60 -12.23
CA GLY A 375 -13.26 -26.94 -11.16
C GLY A 375 -12.75 -25.56 -10.76
N LEU A 376 -11.61 -25.10 -11.29
CA LEU A 376 -11.07 -23.76 -11.05
C LEU A 376 -11.16 -22.88 -12.30
N ARG A 377 -12.01 -21.85 -12.27
CA ARG A 377 -12.03 -20.76 -13.25
C ARG A 377 -11.12 -19.64 -12.78
N VAL A 378 -10.32 -19.08 -13.69
CA VAL A 378 -9.49 -17.91 -13.42
C VAL A 378 -9.97 -16.77 -14.31
N SER A 379 -10.22 -15.60 -13.72
CA SER A 379 -10.50 -14.38 -14.45
C SER A 379 -9.62 -13.24 -13.95
N ARG A 380 -9.70 -12.10 -14.64
CA ARG A 380 -9.09 -10.85 -14.22
C ARG A 380 -10.12 -9.75 -14.40
N ILE A 381 -10.21 -8.88 -13.41
CA ILE A 381 -10.93 -7.62 -13.51
C ILE A 381 -9.91 -6.63 -14.08
N ASP A 382 -9.97 -6.38 -15.39
CA ASP A 382 -9.12 -5.38 -16.04
C ASP A 382 -9.84 -4.03 -15.98
N PRO A 383 -9.30 -3.03 -15.26
CA PRO A 383 -9.93 -1.73 -15.13
C PRO A 383 -10.18 -1.05 -16.48
N GLU A 384 -9.25 -1.11 -17.43
CA GLU A 384 -9.39 -0.44 -18.73
C GLU A 384 -10.45 -1.09 -19.61
N GLU A 385 -10.60 -2.42 -19.49
CA GLU A 385 -11.68 -3.15 -20.14
C GLU A 385 -13.03 -2.86 -19.48
N ALA A 386 -13.10 -2.92 -18.15
CA ALA A 386 -14.31 -2.63 -17.37
C ALA A 386 -14.84 -1.22 -17.66
N ILE A 387 -13.95 -0.22 -17.69
CA ILE A 387 -14.28 1.17 -18.02
C ILE A 387 -14.87 1.25 -19.42
N ARG A 388 -14.20 0.67 -20.44
CA ARG A 388 -14.72 0.67 -21.82
C ARG A 388 -16.08 0.02 -21.91
N GLU A 389 -16.25 -1.18 -21.35
CA GLU A 389 -17.52 -1.90 -21.37
C GLU A 389 -18.65 -1.09 -20.72
N TYR A 390 -18.37 -0.44 -19.58
CA TYR A 390 -19.34 0.41 -18.91
C TYR A 390 -19.71 1.64 -19.74
N ARG A 391 -18.71 2.35 -20.28
CA ARG A 391 -18.93 3.52 -21.14
C ARG A 391 -19.75 3.15 -22.38
N ASP A 392 -19.39 2.07 -23.06
CA ASP A 392 -20.12 1.56 -24.22
C ASP A 392 -21.57 1.20 -23.85
N HIS A 393 -21.79 0.57 -22.70
CA HIS A 393 -23.11 0.24 -22.20
C HIS A 393 -23.97 1.48 -21.91
N VAL A 394 -23.41 2.49 -21.23
CA VAL A 394 -24.13 3.74 -20.92
C VAL A 394 -24.43 4.52 -22.20
N MET A 395 -23.47 4.60 -23.13
CA MET A 395 -23.67 5.24 -24.43
C MET A 395 -24.74 4.53 -25.26
N ALA A 396 -24.79 3.19 -25.24
CA ALA A 396 -25.80 2.40 -25.95
C ALA A 396 -27.21 2.50 -25.32
N THR A 397 -27.30 2.76 -24.01
CA THR A 397 -28.58 2.80 -23.28
C THR A 397 -29.09 4.24 -23.09
N LYS A 398 -28.37 5.06 -22.33
CA LYS A 398 -28.74 6.46 -22.04
C LYS A 398 -28.45 7.39 -23.21
N GLY A 399 -27.41 7.10 -24.00
CA GLY A 399 -27.06 7.89 -25.19
C GLY A 399 -27.97 7.67 -26.41
N LYS A 400 -28.85 6.67 -26.39
CA LYS A 400 -29.68 6.28 -27.54
C LYS A 400 -30.71 7.34 -27.94
N ASN A 401 -31.24 8.08 -26.98
CA ASN A 401 -32.32 9.05 -27.20
C ASN A 401 -31.85 10.51 -27.05
N LEU A 402 -30.53 10.73 -26.93
CA LEU A 402 -29.93 12.06 -26.86
C LEU A 402 -29.60 12.57 -28.27
N ASP A 403 -29.67 13.89 -28.45
CA ASP A 403 -29.14 14.58 -29.62
C ASP A 403 -27.60 14.58 -29.61
N ASP A 404 -26.97 15.05 -30.68
CA ASP A 404 -25.51 14.99 -30.82
C ASP A 404 -24.79 15.76 -29.71
N ASP A 405 -25.34 16.92 -29.31
CA ASP A 405 -24.81 17.72 -28.20
C ASP A 405 -25.00 17.00 -26.85
N GLY A 406 -26.15 16.37 -26.60
CA GLY A 406 -26.41 15.58 -25.40
C GLY A 406 -25.55 14.31 -25.32
N ARG A 407 -25.27 13.66 -26.45
CA ARG A 407 -24.34 12.51 -26.50
C ARG A 407 -22.91 12.93 -26.24
N ALA A 408 -22.48 14.10 -26.72
CA ALA A 408 -21.15 14.65 -26.44
C ALA A 408 -20.99 14.97 -24.94
N ALA A 409 -21.97 15.62 -24.34
CA ALA A 409 -21.97 15.91 -22.90
C ALA A 409 -21.95 14.64 -22.03
N LEU A 410 -22.70 13.60 -22.42
CA LEU A 410 -22.67 12.32 -21.73
C LEU A 410 -21.32 11.60 -21.87
N ALA A 411 -20.69 11.68 -23.05
CA ALA A 411 -19.37 11.10 -23.26
C ALA A 411 -18.29 11.79 -22.41
N GLU A 412 -18.41 13.11 -22.21
CA GLU A 412 -17.53 13.88 -21.34
C GLU A 412 -17.72 13.52 -19.86
N ASP A 413 -18.97 13.40 -19.40
CA ASP A 413 -19.29 12.95 -18.03
C ASP A 413 -18.73 11.54 -17.73
N LEU A 414 -18.76 10.66 -18.72
CA LEU A 414 -18.22 9.31 -18.63
C LEU A 414 -16.67 9.26 -18.54
N LEU A 415 -15.96 10.36 -18.79
CA LEU A 415 -14.51 10.48 -18.58
C LEU A 415 -14.15 10.81 -17.12
N SER A 416 -15.15 11.02 -16.25
CA SER A 416 -14.94 11.30 -14.83
C SER A 416 -14.30 10.11 -14.09
N PRO A 417 -13.35 10.34 -13.16
CA PRO A 417 -12.81 9.31 -12.28
C PRO A 417 -13.89 8.50 -11.53
N CYS A 418 -15.00 9.13 -11.15
CA CYS A 418 -16.11 8.45 -10.48
C CYS A 418 -16.78 7.40 -11.38
N THR A 419 -16.79 7.62 -12.70
CA THR A 419 -17.30 6.65 -13.68
C THR A 419 -16.40 5.43 -13.74
N ASP A 420 -15.09 5.63 -13.64
CA ASP A 420 -14.11 4.55 -13.71
C ASP A 420 -14.22 3.62 -12.50
N GLU A 421 -14.44 4.20 -11.31
CA GLU A 421 -14.71 3.45 -10.08
C GLU A 421 -15.99 2.61 -10.17
N VAL A 422 -17.08 3.18 -10.72
CA VAL A 422 -18.35 2.47 -10.92
C VAL A 422 -18.20 1.30 -11.90
N ALA A 423 -17.40 1.47 -12.95
CA ALA A 423 -17.16 0.45 -13.95
C ALA A 423 -16.44 -0.78 -13.35
N VAL A 424 -15.35 -0.54 -12.62
CA VAL A 424 -14.60 -1.59 -11.90
C VAL A 424 -15.49 -2.27 -10.85
N PHE A 425 -16.30 -1.47 -10.14
CA PHE A 425 -17.24 -1.97 -9.14
C PHE A 425 -18.29 -2.92 -9.73
N ARG A 426 -18.75 -2.70 -10.96
CA ARG A 426 -19.75 -3.57 -11.60
C ARG A 426 -19.22 -4.99 -11.81
N GLN A 427 -17.98 -5.14 -12.29
CA GLN A 427 -17.36 -6.46 -12.46
C GLN A 427 -17.13 -7.13 -11.09
N PHE A 428 -16.70 -6.36 -10.08
CA PHE A 428 -16.61 -6.88 -8.71
C PHE A 428 -17.97 -7.34 -8.17
N SER A 429 -19.05 -6.58 -8.42
CA SER A 429 -20.41 -6.95 -8.00
C SER A 429 -20.90 -8.25 -8.66
N GLN A 430 -20.42 -8.58 -9.85
CA GLN A 430 -20.73 -9.86 -10.50
C GLN A 430 -20.03 -11.01 -9.76
N ALA A 431 -18.75 -10.86 -9.42
CA ALA A 431 -18.01 -11.84 -8.61
C ALA A 431 -18.70 -12.07 -7.24
N VAL A 432 -19.16 -10.99 -6.59
CA VAL A 432 -19.95 -11.04 -5.34
C VAL A 432 -21.33 -11.70 -5.54
N HIS A 433 -21.83 -11.81 -6.77
CA HIS A 433 -23.07 -12.51 -7.07
C HIS A 433 -22.87 -14.00 -7.29
N GLU A 434 -21.79 -14.37 -7.98
CA GLU A 434 -21.40 -15.76 -8.22
C GLU A 434 -21.11 -16.52 -6.92
N SER A 435 -20.62 -15.82 -5.89
CA SER A 435 -20.31 -16.39 -4.56
C SER A 435 -21.50 -17.03 -3.82
N ARG A 436 -22.73 -16.87 -4.35
CA ARG A 436 -23.94 -17.54 -3.85
C ARG A 436 -24.02 -19.02 -4.17
N HIS A 437 -23.25 -19.47 -5.16
CA HIS A 437 -23.37 -20.82 -5.71
C HIS A 437 -22.02 -21.53 -5.82
N GLU A 438 -20.93 -20.78 -5.82
CA GLU A 438 -19.57 -21.30 -5.88
C GLU A 438 -18.66 -20.51 -4.92
N PHE A 439 -17.45 -21.01 -4.69
CA PHE A 439 -16.44 -20.21 -4.00
C PHE A 439 -15.87 -19.17 -4.96
N VAL A 440 -15.84 -17.92 -4.52
CA VAL A 440 -15.19 -16.83 -5.27
C VAL A 440 -14.05 -16.30 -4.42
N VAL A 441 -12.82 -16.50 -4.90
CA VAL A 441 -11.61 -16.00 -4.25
C VAL A 441 -11.12 -14.79 -5.01
N VAL A 442 -11.03 -13.64 -4.33
CA VAL A 442 -10.59 -12.38 -4.92
C VAL A 442 -9.23 -12.00 -4.36
N ASP A 443 -8.23 -11.95 -5.24
CA ASP A 443 -6.97 -11.28 -4.98
C ASP A 443 -7.15 -9.78 -5.19
N THR A 444 -7.13 -9.02 -4.10
CA THR A 444 -7.41 -7.58 -4.16
C THR A 444 -6.17 -6.77 -4.53
N ALA A 445 -6.38 -5.61 -5.17
CA ALA A 445 -5.35 -4.58 -5.31
C ALA A 445 -4.83 -4.10 -3.92
N PRO A 446 -3.68 -3.43 -3.85
CA PRO A 446 -3.13 -2.93 -2.57
C PRO A 446 -4.13 -2.11 -1.74
N THR A 447 -3.96 -2.16 -0.42
CA THR A 447 -4.79 -1.59 0.66
C THR A 447 -5.55 -0.29 0.29
N GLY A 448 -4.87 0.76 -0.18
CA GLY A 448 -5.49 2.05 -0.50
C GLY A 448 -6.52 2.00 -1.65
N HIS A 449 -6.26 1.19 -2.68
CA HIS A 449 -7.21 1.03 -3.79
C HIS A 449 -8.43 0.19 -3.38
N THR A 450 -8.26 -0.73 -2.42
CA THR A 450 -9.39 -1.51 -1.92
C THR A 450 -10.33 -0.68 -1.04
N LEU A 451 -9.79 0.30 -0.30
CA LEU A 451 -10.61 1.26 0.43
C LEU A 451 -11.39 2.19 -0.51
N LEU A 452 -10.80 2.64 -1.62
CA LEU A 452 -11.52 3.37 -2.67
C LEU A 452 -12.68 2.56 -3.25
N LEU A 453 -12.47 1.27 -3.51
CA LEU A 453 -13.54 0.37 -3.93
C LEU A 453 -14.65 0.28 -2.88
N LEU A 454 -14.30 0.19 -1.59
CA LEU A 454 -15.27 0.17 -0.48
C LEU A 454 -16.01 1.50 -0.32
N ASP A 455 -15.33 2.63 -0.46
CA ASP A 455 -15.93 3.97 -0.44
C ASP A 455 -16.94 4.13 -1.59
N ALA A 456 -16.58 3.69 -2.79
CA ALA A 456 -17.49 3.63 -3.93
C ALA A 456 -18.70 2.72 -3.65
N THR A 457 -18.50 1.57 -2.99
CA THR A 457 -19.62 0.70 -2.57
C THR A 457 -20.54 1.39 -1.57
N GLY A 458 -19.98 2.17 -0.64
CA GLY A 458 -20.72 2.94 0.36
C GLY A 458 -21.51 4.09 -0.26
N ALA A 459 -20.89 4.83 -1.18
CA ALA A 459 -21.56 5.90 -1.92
C ALA A 459 -22.74 5.37 -2.74
N TYR A 460 -22.53 4.27 -3.47
CA TYR A 460 -23.59 3.61 -4.24
C TYR A 460 -24.71 3.06 -3.34
N HIS A 461 -24.36 2.46 -2.19
CA HIS A 461 -25.34 2.01 -1.21
C HIS A 461 -26.21 3.17 -0.71
N ARG A 462 -25.61 4.32 -0.35
CA ARG A 462 -26.33 5.51 0.08
C ARG A 462 -27.26 6.04 -1.00
N GLU A 463 -26.83 6.05 -2.26
CA GLU A 463 -27.66 6.52 -3.38
C GLU A 463 -28.89 5.63 -3.60
N ILE A 464 -28.71 4.31 -3.62
CA ILE A 464 -29.84 3.36 -3.71
C ILE A 464 -30.78 3.53 -2.51
N ALA A 465 -30.23 3.62 -1.29
CA ALA A 465 -31.02 3.79 -0.08
C ALA A 465 -31.86 5.08 -0.12
N ARG A 466 -31.32 6.17 -0.65
CA ARG A 466 -32.04 7.44 -0.85
C ARG A 466 -33.15 7.33 -1.90
N GLN A 467 -32.90 6.62 -3.00
CA GLN A 467 -33.88 6.47 -4.09
C GLN A 467 -35.04 5.51 -3.76
N MET A 468 -34.79 4.45 -2.98
CA MET A 468 -35.79 3.40 -2.73
C MET A 468 -36.72 3.68 -1.54
N GLY A 469 -36.38 4.64 -0.66
CA GLY A 469 -37.17 4.98 0.54
C GLY A 469 -37.19 3.87 1.61
N GLU A 470 -37.56 4.22 2.85
CA GLU A 470 -37.70 3.24 3.95
C GLU A 470 -38.91 2.33 3.69
N GLY A 471 -38.71 1.10 3.19
CA GLY A 471 -39.78 0.10 3.08
C GLY A 471 -39.61 -1.05 2.08
N MET A 472 -38.66 -0.98 1.15
CA MET A 472 -38.35 -2.12 0.25
C MET A 472 -37.05 -2.82 0.65
N ALA A 473 -37.09 -4.15 0.75
CA ALA A 473 -35.88 -4.95 0.98
C ALA A 473 -35.04 -5.00 -0.30
N PHE A 474 -33.88 -4.35 -0.30
CA PHE A 474 -32.87 -4.45 -1.35
C PHE A 474 -31.57 -5.00 -0.76
N VAL A 475 -30.81 -5.76 -1.54
CA VAL A 475 -29.50 -6.29 -1.13
C VAL A 475 -28.44 -5.64 -1.99
N THR A 476 -27.63 -4.78 -1.37
CA THR A 476 -26.48 -4.18 -2.04
C THR A 476 -25.24 -5.06 -1.94
N PRO A 477 -24.23 -4.89 -2.81
CA PRO A 477 -22.94 -5.56 -2.65
C PRO A 477 -22.29 -5.28 -1.30
N LEU A 478 -22.40 -4.05 -0.75
CA LEU A 478 -21.90 -3.72 0.58
C LEU A 478 -22.54 -4.57 1.68
N MET A 479 -23.87 -4.76 1.65
CA MET A 479 -24.56 -5.62 2.63
C MET A 479 -24.07 -7.08 2.56
N ARG A 480 -23.65 -7.55 1.37
CA ARG A 480 -23.07 -8.89 1.22
C ARG A 480 -21.64 -8.96 1.75
N LEU A 481 -20.85 -7.90 1.55
CA LEU A 481 -19.51 -7.79 2.13
C LEU A 481 -19.56 -7.78 3.67
N GLN A 482 -20.59 -7.16 4.24
CA GLN A 482 -20.84 -7.12 5.68
C GLN A 482 -21.42 -8.43 6.25
N ASP A 483 -21.92 -9.35 5.41
CA ASP A 483 -22.47 -10.62 5.86
C ASP A 483 -21.34 -11.62 6.19
N PRO A 484 -21.09 -11.93 7.47
CA PRO A 484 -20.00 -12.83 7.86
C PRO A 484 -20.27 -14.29 7.51
N ALA A 485 -21.51 -14.67 7.18
CA ALA A 485 -21.81 -16.02 6.72
C ALA A 485 -21.35 -16.22 5.27
N LEU A 486 -21.51 -15.20 4.43
CA LEU A 486 -21.20 -15.24 3.01
C LEU A 486 -19.77 -14.76 2.69
N THR A 487 -19.27 -13.74 3.38
CA THR A 487 -18.00 -13.08 3.08
C THR A 487 -16.96 -13.35 4.16
N LYS A 488 -15.76 -13.72 3.73
CA LYS A 488 -14.60 -14.03 4.57
C LYS A 488 -13.44 -13.15 4.12
N VAL A 489 -13.16 -12.10 4.88
CA VAL A 489 -12.02 -11.21 4.60
C VAL A 489 -10.77 -11.74 5.29
N LEU A 490 -9.71 -11.96 4.53
CA LEU A 490 -8.41 -12.44 4.99
C LEU A 490 -7.37 -11.33 4.86
N LEU A 491 -6.80 -10.91 5.98
CA LEU A 491 -5.73 -9.92 6.00
C LEU A 491 -4.37 -10.61 5.89
N VAL A 492 -3.73 -10.49 4.73
CA VAL A 492 -2.40 -11.05 4.46
C VAL A 492 -1.34 -10.00 4.80
N THR A 493 -0.37 -10.39 5.63
CA THR A 493 0.72 -9.53 6.06
C THR A 493 2.06 -10.29 6.14
N LEU A 494 3.12 -9.61 6.54
CA LEU A 494 4.43 -10.19 6.86
C LEU A 494 4.70 -9.97 8.36
N ALA A 495 5.55 -10.80 8.96
CA ALA A 495 5.97 -10.65 10.37
C ALA A 495 6.97 -9.49 10.57
N GLU A 496 6.58 -8.29 10.14
CA GLU A 496 7.37 -7.07 10.19
C GLU A 496 6.50 -5.91 10.69
N THR A 497 7.09 -4.94 11.39
CA THR A 497 6.36 -3.85 12.06
C THR A 497 5.46 -3.05 11.11
N THR A 498 6.00 -2.55 10.00
CA THR A 498 5.19 -1.75 9.06
C THR A 498 4.07 -2.56 8.40
N PRO A 499 4.31 -3.77 7.82
CA PRO A 499 3.23 -4.62 7.32
C PRO A 499 2.14 -4.94 8.36
N VAL A 500 2.48 -5.21 9.62
CA VAL A 500 1.48 -5.48 10.68
C VAL A 500 0.69 -4.21 11.02
N LEU A 501 1.34 -3.06 11.17
CA LEU A 501 0.66 -1.78 11.43
C LEU A 501 -0.30 -1.40 10.30
N GLU A 502 0.09 -1.60 9.05
CA GLU A 502 -0.78 -1.30 7.91
C GLU A 502 -1.96 -2.28 7.80
N ALA A 503 -1.74 -3.57 8.10
CA ALA A 503 -2.82 -4.54 8.16
C ALA A 503 -3.79 -4.23 9.32
N ALA A 504 -3.27 -3.72 10.44
CA ALA A 504 -4.08 -3.25 11.56
C ALA A 504 -4.92 -2.03 11.21
N GLY A 505 -4.33 -1.02 10.55
CA GLY A 505 -5.08 0.14 10.05
C GLY A 505 -6.19 -0.27 9.08
N LEU A 506 -5.89 -1.19 8.15
CA LEU A 506 -6.92 -1.74 7.25
C LEU A 506 -8.02 -2.48 8.00
N GLN A 507 -7.69 -3.25 9.04
CA GLN A 507 -8.70 -3.87 9.90
C GLN A 507 -9.61 -2.82 10.53
N ASP A 508 -9.04 -1.75 11.08
CA ASP A 508 -9.80 -0.68 11.74
C ASP A 508 -10.73 0.03 10.73
N ASP A 509 -10.27 0.27 9.50
CA ASP A 509 -11.07 0.83 8.42
C ASP A 509 -12.23 -0.09 7.99
N LEU A 510 -11.96 -1.41 7.86
CA LEU A 510 -12.97 -2.41 7.53
C LEU A 510 -14.03 -2.51 8.64
N VAL A 511 -13.60 -2.51 9.90
CA VAL A 511 -14.50 -2.54 11.07
C VAL A 511 -15.39 -1.30 11.09
N ARG A 512 -14.85 -0.12 10.78
CA ARG A 512 -15.62 1.12 10.64
C ARG A 512 -16.66 1.03 9.51
N ALA A 513 -16.36 0.29 8.44
CA ALA A 513 -17.30 -0.02 7.36
C ALA A 513 -18.27 -1.17 7.69
N GLY A 514 -18.24 -1.71 8.91
CA GLY A 514 -19.11 -2.83 9.33
C GLY A 514 -18.68 -4.19 8.80
N ILE A 515 -17.46 -4.32 8.28
CA ILE A 515 -16.90 -5.56 7.75
C ILE A 515 -15.87 -6.08 8.76
N GLN A 516 -16.15 -7.24 9.36
CA GLN A 516 -15.22 -7.88 10.30
C GLN A 516 -14.26 -8.79 9.54
N PRO A 517 -12.93 -8.58 9.62
CA PRO A 517 -11.97 -9.55 9.10
C PRO A 517 -12.19 -10.93 9.72
N TRP A 518 -12.21 -11.97 8.87
CA TRP A 518 -12.42 -13.34 9.32
C TRP A 518 -11.16 -13.94 9.94
N GLY A 519 -9.98 -13.58 9.42
CA GLY A 519 -8.69 -14.03 9.93
C GLY A 519 -7.49 -13.31 9.29
N TRP A 520 -6.31 -13.54 9.86
CA TRP A 520 -5.03 -13.02 9.39
C TRP A 520 -4.13 -14.13 8.84
N VAL A 521 -3.33 -13.81 7.84
CA VAL A 521 -2.29 -14.69 7.30
C VAL A 521 -0.94 -13.99 7.39
N VAL A 522 -0.05 -14.50 8.23
CA VAL A 522 1.34 -14.08 8.32
C VAL A 522 2.15 -14.90 7.31
N ASN A 523 2.52 -14.27 6.20
CA ASN A 523 3.22 -14.94 5.11
C ASN A 523 4.75 -14.80 5.23
N ASN A 524 5.48 -15.72 4.60
CA ASN A 524 6.95 -15.74 4.52
C ASN A 524 7.67 -15.67 5.87
N SER A 525 7.15 -16.33 6.91
CA SER A 525 7.80 -16.32 8.23
C SER A 525 9.10 -17.12 8.24
N ILE A 526 10.20 -16.47 8.60
CA ILE A 526 11.47 -17.12 8.92
C ILE A 526 11.29 -17.97 10.18
N ALA A 527 10.57 -17.49 11.20
CA ALA A 527 10.36 -18.22 12.44
C ALA A 527 9.67 -19.58 12.23
N ALA A 528 8.61 -19.62 11.41
CA ALA A 528 7.93 -20.85 11.03
C ALA A 528 8.76 -21.78 10.13
N ALA A 529 9.83 -21.26 9.51
CA ALA A 529 10.75 -22.05 8.70
C ALA A 529 11.87 -22.73 9.52
N HIS A 530 11.88 -22.53 10.84
CA HIS A 530 12.79 -23.17 11.80
C HIS A 530 14.29 -23.00 11.47
N PRO A 531 14.81 -21.76 11.50
CA PRO A 531 16.17 -21.48 11.03
C PRO A 531 17.24 -22.06 11.96
N GLU A 532 18.36 -22.47 11.35
CA GLU A 532 19.48 -23.07 12.06
C GLU A 532 20.59 -22.06 12.39
N THR A 533 20.78 -21.04 11.55
CA THR A 533 21.89 -20.10 11.72
C THR A 533 21.58 -19.02 12.75
N PRO A 534 22.57 -18.57 13.56
CA PRO A 534 22.35 -17.51 14.56
C PRO A 534 21.77 -16.21 13.99
N PHE A 535 22.15 -15.89 12.74
CA PHE A 535 21.64 -14.70 12.06
C PHE A 535 20.13 -14.82 11.76
N LEU A 536 19.68 -15.95 11.19
CA LEU A 536 18.26 -16.15 10.92
C LEU A 536 17.44 -16.42 12.19
N GLN A 537 18.04 -17.00 13.24
CA GLN A 537 17.41 -17.11 14.56
C GLN A 537 17.14 -15.74 15.18
N ALA A 538 18.10 -14.80 15.07
CA ALA A 538 17.88 -13.43 15.52
C ALA A 538 16.76 -12.73 14.73
N ARG A 539 16.64 -13.02 13.42
CA ARG A 539 15.52 -12.53 12.61
C ARG A 539 14.19 -13.15 13.03
N ALA A 540 14.15 -14.46 13.26
CA ALA A 540 12.96 -15.17 13.72
C ALA A 540 12.46 -14.65 15.07
N ALA A 541 13.36 -14.28 15.99
CA ALA A 541 12.96 -13.68 17.26
C ALA A 541 12.29 -12.31 17.08
N ASN A 542 12.74 -11.50 16.12
CA ASN A 542 12.08 -10.24 15.79
C ASN A 542 10.68 -10.47 15.18
N GLU A 543 10.50 -11.53 14.39
CA GLU A 543 9.20 -11.91 13.83
C GLU A 543 8.21 -12.32 14.92
N ALA A 544 8.66 -13.06 15.94
CA ALA A 544 7.80 -13.56 17.00
C ALA A 544 7.03 -12.44 17.71
N ILE A 545 7.68 -11.30 17.98
CA ILE A 545 7.03 -10.11 18.56
C ILE A 545 5.85 -9.64 17.67
N GLN A 546 6.04 -9.64 16.35
CA GLN A 546 5.00 -9.21 15.42
C GLN A 546 3.90 -10.27 15.24
N ILE A 547 4.24 -11.55 15.34
CA ILE A 547 3.27 -12.65 15.33
C ILE A 547 2.38 -12.58 16.57
N ASP A 548 2.95 -12.27 17.74
CA ASP A 548 2.19 -12.06 18.98
C ASP A 548 1.20 -10.89 18.85
N GLU A 549 1.61 -9.78 18.23
CA GLU A 549 0.71 -8.64 17.94
C GLU A 549 -0.44 -9.03 17.01
N VAL A 550 -0.18 -9.89 16.01
CA VAL A 550 -1.23 -10.42 15.13
C VAL A 550 -2.21 -11.31 15.91
N HIS A 551 -1.72 -12.18 16.77
CA HIS A 551 -2.56 -13.01 17.64
C HIS A 551 -3.36 -12.20 18.66
N ALA A 552 -2.86 -11.04 19.09
CA ALA A 552 -3.60 -10.13 19.97
C ALA A 552 -4.78 -9.44 19.25
N ARG A 553 -4.76 -9.38 17.91
CA ARG A 553 -5.76 -8.68 17.09
C ARG A 553 -6.76 -9.59 16.37
N ALA A 554 -6.45 -10.87 16.22
CA ALA A 554 -7.27 -11.82 15.48
C ALA A 554 -7.34 -13.20 16.14
N ASP A 555 -8.56 -13.74 16.24
CA ASP A 555 -8.79 -15.10 16.76
C ASP A 555 -8.29 -16.18 15.79
N ARG A 556 -8.30 -15.89 14.49
CA ARG A 556 -7.86 -16.79 13.43
C ARG A 556 -6.59 -16.26 12.79
N VAL A 557 -5.51 -16.99 12.96
CA VAL A 557 -4.22 -16.69 12.36
C VAL A 557 -3.72 -17.92 11.64
N ALA A 558 -3.16 -17.74 10.44
CA ALA A 558 -2.37 -18.74 9.75
C ALA A 558 -0.96 -18.20 9.51
N ILE A 559 0.06 -19.02 9.70
CA ILE A 559 1.46 -18.67 9.52
C ILE A 559 2.02 -19.56 8.40
N VAL A 560 2.49 -18.92 7.32
CA VAL A 560 3.09 -19.60 6.17
C VAL A 560 4.61 -19.44 6.24
N PRO A 561 5.38 -20.55 6.26
CA PRO A 561 6.82 -20.48 6.37
C PRO A 561 7.47 -19.91 5.11
N LEU A 562 8.63 -19.27 5.28
CA LEU A 562 9.48 -18.88 4.16
C LEU A 562 9.96 -20.13 3.40
N LEU A 563 9.46 -20.31 2.18
CA LEU A 563 9.80 -21.46 1.35
C LEU A 563 11.13 -21.27 0.61
N ALA A 564 11.85 -22.37 0.39
CA ALA A 564 13.07 -22.42 -0.42
C ALA A 564 12.80 -22.22 -1.93
N ASP A 565 11.67 -22.72 -2.41
CA ASP A 565 11.20 -22.49 -3.78
C ASP A 565 9.96 -21.59 -3.79
N GLU A 566 9.84 -20.73 -4.81
CA GLU A 566 8.60 -19.96 -4.95
C GLU A 566 7.45 -20.94 -5.24
N PRO A 567 6.28 -20.77 -4.57
CA PRO A 567 5.14 -21.66 -4.69
C PRO A 567 4.39 -21.39 -6.01
N ILE A 568 5.08 -21.68 -7.10
CA ILE A 568 4.59 -21.52 -8.47
C ILE A 568 4.15 -22.89 -8.97
N GLY A 569 2.95 -22.96 -9.56
CA GLY A 569 2.36 -24.20 -10.03
C GLY A 569 1.38 -24.81 -9.02
N VAL A 570 0.36 -25.50 -9.54
CA VAL A 570 -0.71 -26.15 -8.76
C VAL A 570 -0.17 -27.02 -7.62
N ASP A 571 0.83 -27.85 -7.87
CA ASP A 571 1.36 -28.77 -6.86
C ASP A 571 2.02 -28.04 -5.68
N ARG A 572 2.79 -26.99 -5.96
CA ARG A 572 3.47 -26.19 -4.93
C ARG A 572 2.50 -25.30 -4.17
N LEU A 573 1.48 -24.76 -4.85
CA LEU A 573 0.39 -24.03 -4.22
C LEU A 573 -0.43 -24.93 -3.31
N ALA A 574 -0.72 -26.16 -3.73
CA ALA A 574 -1.44 -27.13 -2.90
C ALA A 574 -0.62 -27.49 -1.64
N ALA A 575 0.71 -27.61 -1.76
CA ALA A 575 1.60 -27.88 -0.64
C ALA A 575 1.55 -26.82 0.47
N LEU A 576 1.23 -25.55 0.15
CA LEU A 576 1.04 -24.50 1.16
C LEU A 576 -0.15 -24.77 2.09
N THR A 577 -1.15 -25.51 1.61
CA THR A 577 -2.37 -25.85 2.35
C THR A 577 -2.39 -27.30 2.82
N ALA A 578 -1.39 -28.09 2.45
CA ALA A 578 -1.27 -29.47 2.88
C ALA A 578 -0.94 -29.51 4.38
N ARG A 579 -1.58 -30.40 5.13
CA ARG A 579 -1.16 -30.67 6.51
C ARG A 579 0.26 -31.22 6.47
N ALA A 580 1.15 -30.70 7.33
CA ALA A 580 2.42 -31.37 7.58
C ALA A 580 2.10 -32.83 7.97
N PRO A 581 2.83 -33.83 7.44
CA PRO A 581 2.62 -35.20 7.87
C PRO A 581 2.84 -35.23 9.38
N GLN A 582 1.80 -35.59 10.13
CA GLN A 582 1.92 -35.90 11.55
C GLN A 582 3.02 -36.97 11.64
N THR A 583 4.16 -36.60 12.21
CA THR A 583 5.19 -37.56 12.59
C THR A 583 4.53 -38.50 13.60
N ALA A 584 4.21 -39.71 13.13
CA ALA A 584 3.63 -40.79 13.91
C ALA A 584 4.61 -41.29 14.98
#